data_AF-A0A958L2D7-F1
#
_entry.id   AF-A0A958L2D7-F1
#
_cell.length_a   1.000
_cell.length_b   1.000
_cell.length_c   1.000
_cell.angle_alpha   90.00
_cell.angle_beta   90.00
_cell.angle_gamma   90.00
#
_symmetry.space_group_name_H-M   'P 1'
#
loop_
_entity.id
_entity.type
_entity.pdbx_description
1 polymer ?
#
loop_
_entity_poly.entity_id
_entity_poly.type
_entity_poly.pdbx_seq_one_letter_code
_entity_poly.pdbx_strand_id
1 'polypeptide(L)'
;MASPSITFKTLIDRNDDALERLQLNPPKRGAEDKRSALLEERATIDRLASPERQIERYGAQRWQEEFIRLKDIADLPLDHPQSHALRGTRQAAQVLKAIGNVPFMRFQRAFSDPENIVVPSYSIDRNGAVIFECPDILELSVCGCLVDPQRIPEKLAEDLKLVDFTGDKRKPKERLFKLADPETLDAFKALFDKMIPLSKADRAFRVLLLPASRFAGDDPRAGAVIVTSDEGRSRGRLSSLKASYFDDVYSSKRRIMHSSRGYSRETAELAQMEESVRSLSNRIQREWRDAPEVVKEVLREETEALLIGYKEMLERVQNVFKSEAADFMEAAHTLRDATGRLNPRKTVLQMNASVDRLKKRLFEICKKESVTQQDKLLIEAHISRAEQGFRGLRHRLERNGHIALTLLSDPETKLFSGAEMSREEIVARARGITARLGIHEDDFSRVESRPFYRSALAMRGEMSKLSEALLSRDRNSAKQALNGIQLVLKVNAVIVGIEHLKEAAAQGQEVPISRLRDLASTLSTVLDEKSYYRVSPSEKQMALTEALAGIRTQVKRMAKALVEYAKTSLSVQRREELNTRFKEFLDGLNYDHLQTILCS
;
A
#
# COMPACT_ATOMS: atom_id res chain seq x y z
N MET A 1 -39.69 -30.62 28.39
CA MET A 1 -39.64 -29.64 29.49
C MET A 1 -38.50 -28.68 29.20
N ALA A 2 -38.82 -27.41 28.94
CA ALA A 2 -37.83 -26.40 28.57
C ALA A 2 -37.12 -25.88 29.84
N SER A 3 -35.79 -25.88 29.83
CA SER A 3 -34.97 -25.29 30.89
C SER A 3 -35.25 -23.79 30.97
N PRO A 4 -35.49 -23.21 32.16
CA PRO A 4 -35.79 -21.80 32.28
C PRO A 4 -34.58 -20.96 31.83
N SER A 5 -34.81 -20.01 30.92
CA SER A 5 -33.78 -19.08 30.45
C SER A 5 -33.34 -18.18 31.60
N ILE A 6 -32.13 -18.38 32.09
CA ILE A 6 -31.52 -17.52 33.11
C ILE A 6 -31.29 -16.15 32.47
N THR A 7 -31.92 -15.11 33.00
CA THR A 7 -31.72 -13.74 32.50
C THR A 7 -30.40 -13.19 32.99
N PHE A 8 -29.87 -12.19 32.27
CA PHE A 8 -28.60 -11.55 32.63
C PHE A 8 -28.62 -10.94 34.04
N LYS A 9 -29.79 -10.45 34.47
CA LYS A 9 -30.01 -9.95 35.84
C LYS A 9 -29.82 -11.06 36.88
N THR A 10 -30.38 -12.24 36.63
CA THR A 10 -30.26 -13.40 37.51
C THR A 10 -28.82 -13.93 37.61
N LEU A 11 -27.99 -13.71 36.59
CA LEU A 11 -26.55 -14.03 36.64
C LEU A 11 -25.77 -13.01 37.46
N ILE A 12 -26.10 -11.72 37.36
CA ILE A 12 -25.51 -10.65 38.16
C ILE A 12 -25.82 -10.89 39.65
N ASP A 13 -27.10 -11.10 39.97
CA ASP A 13 -27.54 -11.33 41.36
C ASP A 13 -26.84 -12.55 41.98
N ARG A 14 -26.65 -13.63 41.21
CA ARG A 14 -25.93 -14.82 41.67
C ARG A 14 -24.43 -14.58 41.88
N ASN A 15 -23.84 -13.70 41.09
CA ASN A 15 -22.42 -13.38 41.19
C ASN A 15 -22.17 -12.44 42.38
N ASP A 16 -23.07 -11.49 42.61
CA ASP A 16 -23.04 -10.60 43.77
C ASP A 16 -23.25 -11.38 45.07
N ASP A 17 -24.19 -12.33 45.10
CA ASP A 17 -24.39 -13.27 46.22
C ASP A 17 -23.13 -14.12 46.49
N ALA A 18 -22.43 -14.56 45.43
CA ALA A 18 -21.22 -15.35 45.55
C ALA A 18 -20.05 -14.51 46.10
N LEU A 19 -19.96 -13.24 45.71
CA LEU A 19 -18.95 -12.29 46.18
C LEU A 19 -19.19 -11.87 47.64
N GLU A 20 -20.46 -11.69 48.06
CA GLU A 20 -20.83 -11.44 49.45
C GLU A 20 -20.49 -12.64 50.35
N ARG A 21 -20.77 -13.87 49.90
CA ARG A 21 -20.40 -15.11 50.63
C ARG A 21 -18.89 -15.26 50.82
N LEU A 22 -18.09 -14.72 49.90
CA LEU A 22 -16.63 -14.74 49.95
C LEU A 22 -16.03 -13.55 50.70
N GLN A 23 -16.86 -12.64 51.25
CA GLN A 23 -16.43 -11.38 51.89
C GLN A 23 -15.50 -10.51 51.01
N LEU A 24 -15.53 -10.72 49.70
CA LEU A 24 -14.80 -9.94 48.71
C LEU A 24 -15.74 -8.84 48.20
N ASN A 25 -16.07 -7.88 49.07
CA ASN A 25 -16.78 -6.68 48.64
C ASN A 25 -15.76 -5.68 48.06
N PRO A 26 -15.67 -5.48 46.73
CA PRO A 26 -14.95 -4.33 46.21
C PRO A 26 -15.67 -3.05 46.65
N PRO A 27 -14.94 -1.95 46.92
CA PRO A 27 -15.56 -0.70 47.33
C PRO A 27 -16.49 -0.16 46.23
N LYS A 28 -17.81 -0.25 46.46
CA LYS A 28 -18.88 0.11 45.49
C LYS A 28 -18.87 1.59 45.07
N ARG A 29 -18.24 2.49 45.85
CA ARG A 29 -18.26 3.96 45.64
C ARG A 29 -17.36 4.51 44.52
N GLY A 30 -16.57 3.68 43.83
CA GLY A 30 -15.80 4.12 42.65
C GLY A 30 -16.22 3.45 41.34
N ALA A 31 -17.01 2.38 41.41
CA ALA A 31 -17.38 1.59 40.23
C ALA A 31 -18.57 2.20 39.47
N GLU A 32 -19.54 2.78 40.16
CA GLU A 32 -20.69 3.47 39.54
C GLU A 32 -20.28 4.79 38.86
N ASP A 33 -19.41 5.58 39.51
CA ASP A 33 -18.86 6.79 38.90
C ASP A 33 -17.99 6.47 37.67
N LYS A 34 -17.15 5.43 37.76
CA LYS A 34 -16.35 4.95 36.64
C LYS A 34 -17.21 4.38 35.51
N ARG A 35 -18.30 3.68 35.83
CA ARG A 35 -19.26 3.17 34.85
C ARG A 35 -20.00 4.32 34.16
N SER A 36 -20.43 5.32 34.91
CA SER A 36 -21.11 6.51 34.37
C SER A 36 -20.19 7.30 33.45
N ALA A 37 -18.94 7.53 33.86
CA ALA A 37 -17.92 8.16 33.02
C ALA A 37 -17.65 7.39 31.72
N LEU A 38 -17.57 6.06 31.76
CA LEU A 38 -17.39 5.22 30.56
C LEU A 38 -18.61 5.25 29.63
N LEU A 39 -19.83 5.37 30.17
CA LEU A 39 -21.05 5.50 29.37
C LEU A 39 -21.14 6.87 28.69
N GLU A 40 -20.78 7.94 29.39
CA GLU A 40 -20.67 9.29 28.82
C GLU A 40 -19.58 9.37 27.74
N GLU A 41 -18.44 8.70 27.98
CA GLU A 41 -17.36 8.61 27.01
C GLU A 41 -17.80 7.86 25.76
N ARG A 42 -18.50 6.72 25.92
CA ARG A 42 -19.09 5.99 24.80
C ARG A 42 -20.10 6.85 24.02
N ALA A 43 -21.00 7.55 24.71
CA ALA A 43 -21.98 8.43 24.08
C ALA A 43 -21.30 9.57 23.29
N THR A 44 -20.15 10.06 23.77
CA THR A 44 -19.35 11.06 23.06
C THR A 44 -18.74 10.47 21.78
N ILE A 45 -18.18 9.26 21.85
CA ILE A 45 -17.60 8.55 20.69
C ILE A 45 -18.68 8.25 19.65
N ASP A 46 -19.85 7.76 20.08
CA ASP A 46 -20.98 7.45 19.19
C ASP A 46 -21.45 8.72 18.46
N ARG A 47 -21.45 9.88 19.13
CA ARG A 47 -21.75 11.18 18.50
C ARG A 47 -20.72 11.63 17.47
N LEU A 48 -19.44 11.25 17.63
CA LEU A 48 -18.40 11.55 16.65
C LEU A 48 -18.48 10.65 15.41
N ALA A 49 -18.92 9.41 15.60
CA ALA A 49 -19.17 8.45 14.52
C ALA A 49 -20.51 8.72 13.78
N SER A 50 -21.33 9.62 14.31
CA SER A 50 -22.65 9.96 13.81
C SER A 50 -22.59 10.59 12.40
N PRO A 51 -23.33 10.06 11.42
CA PRO A 51 -23.28 10.55 10.03
C PRO A 51 -24.01 11.88 9.80
N GLU A 52 -24.86 12.35 10.72
CA GLU A 52 -25.78 13.48 10.53
C GLU A 52 -25.03 14.77 10.16
N ARG A 53 -23.93 15.08 10.86
CA ARG A 53 -23.11 16.27 10.57
C ARG A 53 -22.54 16.25 9.16
N GLN A 54 -22.19 15.07 8.65
CA GLN A 54 -21.66 14.92 7.29
C GLN A 54 -22.76 15.13 6.24
N ILE A 55 -23.99 14.66 6.52
CA ILE A 55 -25.16 14.84 5.66
C ILE A 55 -25.56 16.31 5.60
N GLU A 56 -25.64 16.97 6.77
CA GLU A 56 -25.97 18.41 6.86
C GLU A 56 -24.98 19.25 6.04
N ARG A 57 -23.69 18.95 6.16
CA ARG A 57 -22.61 19.68 5.48
C ARG A 57 -22.54 19.44 3.98
N TYR A 58 -22.90 18.23 3.52
CA TYR A 58 -23.09 17.94 2.09
C TYR A 58 -24.31 18.69 1.51
N GLY A 59 -25.28 19.00 2.38
CA GLY A 59 -26.60 19.51 2.03
C GLY A 59 -27.62 18.38 2.14
N ALA A 60 -28.35 18.32 3.25
CA ALA A 60 -29.18 17.18 3.61
C ALA A 60 -30.22 16.80 2.54
N GLN A 61 -30.90 17.79 1.95
CA GLN A 61 -31.87 17.57 0.88
C GLN A 61 -31.20 16.97 -0.36
N ARG A 62 -30.11 17.60 -0.82
CA ARG A 62 -29.32 17.12 -1.96
C ARG A 62 -28.80 15.70 -1.73
N TRP A 63 -28.32 15.41 -0.52
CA TRP A 63 -27.83 14.08 -0.17
C TRP A 63 -28.93 13.02 -0.24
N GLN A 64 -30.14 13.34 0.24
CA GLN A 64 -31.30 12.43 0.20
C GLN A 64 -31.81 12.19 -1.22
N GLU A 65 -31.68 13.17 -2.11
CA GLU A 65 -32.00 13.04 -3.53
C GLU A 65 -30.96 12.16 -4.25
N GLU A 66 -29.67 12.31 -3.93
CA GLU A 66 -28.58 11.63 -4.65
C GLU A 66 -28.22 10.24 -4.09
N PHE A 67 -28.48 9.95 -2.81
CA PHE A 67 -27.98 8.75 -2.13
C PHE A 67 -29.00 8.07 -1.22
N ILE A 68 -28.88 6.75 -1.11
CA ILE A 68 -29.67 5.91 -0.21
C ILE A 68 -28.71 5.04 0.60
N ARG A 69 -28.95 4.87 1.91
CA ARG A 69 -28.16 3.92 2.70
C ARG A 69 -28.56 2.49 2.36
N LEU A 70 -27.57 1.62 2.24
CA LEU A 70 -27.77 0.21 1.90
C LEU A 70 -28.66 -0.52 2.92
N LYS A 71 -28.62 -0.11 4.20
CA LYS A 71 -29.50 -0.66 5.24
C LYS A 71 -30.97 -0.26 5.03
N ASP A 72 -31.21 0.97 4.61
CA ASP A 72 -32.55 1.54 4.46
C ASP A 72 -33.28 0.91 3.26
N ILE A 73 -32.54 0.39 2.27
CA ILE A 73 -33.10 -0.39 1.14
C ILE A 73 -33.91 -1.59 1.64
N ALA A 74 -33.52 -2.20 2.76
CA ALA A 74 -34.24 -3.35 3.29
C ALA A 74 -35.62 -2.98 3.85
N ASP A 75 -35.81 -1.71 4.23
CA ASP A 75 -36.97 -1.19 4.93
C ASP A 75 -37.84 -0.27 4.03
N LEU A 76 -37.55 -0.20 2.72
CA LEU A 76 -38.31 0.65 1.79
C LEU A 76 -39.80 0.24 1.72
N PRO A 77 -40.73 1.21 1.83
CA PRO A 77 -42.17 0.98 1.65
C PRO A 77 -42.53 0.40 0.27
N LEU A 78 -43.69 -0.23 0.17
CA LEU A 78 -44.17 -0.90 -1.06
C LEU A 78 -44.46 0.06 -2.22
N ASP A 79 -44.80 1.29 -1.87
CA ASP A 79 -45.13 2.41 -2.74
C ASP A 79 -43.90 3.29 -3.06
N HIS A 80 -42.72 2.96 -2.52
CA HIS A 80 -41.51 3.70 -2.83
C HIS A 80 -41.11 3.51 -4.30
N PRO A 81 -40.72 4.57 -5.05
CA PRO A 81 -40.35 4.48 -6.46
C PRO A 81 -39.23 3.48 -6.77
N GLN A 82 -38.45 3.13 -5.75
CA GLN A 82 -37.29 2.25 -5.81
C GLN A 82 -37.58 0.86 -5.21
N SER A 83 -38.83 0.57 -4.82
CA SER A 83 -39.26 -0.73 -4.28
C SER A 83 -39.48 -1.74 -5.41
N HIS A 84 -39.00 -2.97 -5.27
CA HIS A 84 -39.14 -4.03 -6.29
C HIS A 84 -39.62 -5.36 -5.69
N ALA A 85 -40.07 -6.29 -6.55
CA ALA A 85 -40.60 -7.59 -6.14
C ALA A 85 -39.61 -8.45 -5.31
N LEU A 86 -38.31 -8.26 -5.53
CA LEU A 86 -37.23 -8.84 -4.72
C LEU A 86 -37.01 -7.94 -3.51
N ARG A 87 -37.63 -8.25 -2.36
CA ARG A 87 -37.59 -7.39 -1.16
C ARG A 87 -36.34 -7.57 -0.30
N GLY A 88 -36.07 -6.58 0.54
CA GLY A 88 -35.16 -6.71 1.68
C GLY A 88 -33.70 -6.89 1.29
N THR A 89 -33.00 -7.79 1.98
CA THR A 89 -31.58 -8.09 1.77
C THR A 89 -31.23 -8.56 0.35
N ARG A 90 -32.19 -9.12 -0.39
CA ARG A 90 -31.98 -9.54 -1.80
C ARG A 90 -31.89 -8.33 -2.74
N GLN A 91 -32.70 -7.28 -2.50
CA GLN A 91 -32.62 -6.03 -3.24
C GLN A 91 -31.27 -5.35 -3.01
N ALA A 92 -30.89 -5.20 -1.74
CA ALA A 92 -29.61 -4.60 -1.36
C ALA A 92 -28.42 -5.34 -2.01
N ALA A 93 -28.46 -6.68 -2.04
CA ALA A 93 -27.44 -7.48 -2.71
C ALA A 93 -27.40 -7.27 -4.23
N GLN A 94 -28.56 -7.09 -4.88
CA GLN A 94 -28.67 -6.83 -6.30
C GLN A 94 -28.13 -5.45 -6.69
N VAL A 95 -28.48 -4.41 -5.93
CA VAL A 95 -27.96 -3.05 -6.12
C VAL A 95 -26.45 -3.02 -5.91
N LEU A 96 -25.98 -3.69 -4.85
CA LEU A 96 -24.55 -3.81 -4.57
C LEU A 96 -23.78 -4.56 -5.68
N LYS A 97 -24.43 -5.55 -6.32
CA LYS A 97 -23.86 -6.26 -7.47
C LYS A 97 -23.81 -5.36 -8.71
N ALA A 98 -24.83 -4.52 -8.91
CA ALA A 98 -24.94 -3.63 -10.05
C ALA A 98 -23.92 -2.48 -10.00
N ILE A 99 -23.73 -1.84 -8.83
CA ILE A 99 -22.70 -0.79 -8.66
C ILE A 99 -21.29 -1.36 -8.82
N GLY A 100 -21.09 -2.61 -8.43
CA GLY A 100 -19.79 -3.29 -8.57
C GLY A 100 -18.72 -2.73 -7.63
N ASN A 101 -17.46 -2.82 -8.06
CA ASN A 101 -16.29 -2.48 -7.24
C ASN A 101 -15.60 -1.21 -7.77
N VAL A 102 -16.35 -0.11 -7.79
CA VAL A 102 -15.90 1.22 -8.22
C VAL A 102 -15.15 1.98 -7.11
N PRO A 103 -14.37 3.03 -7.41
CA PRO A 103 -13.60 3.77 -6.41
C PRO A 103 -14.47 4.25 -5.24
N PHE A 104 -15.68 4.75 -5.56
CA PHE A 104 -16.71 5.13 -4.59
C PHE A 104 -17.02 4.03 -3.57
N MET A 105 -17.32 2.81 -4.02
CA MET A 105 -17.62 1.70 -3.11
C MET A 105 -16.40 1.19 -2.34
N ARG A 106 -15.20 1.27 -2.94
CA ARG A 106 -13.96 0.87 -2.26
C ARG A 106 -13.60 1.82 -1.14
N PHE A 107 -13.78 3.12 -1.35
CA PHE A 107 -13.61 4.13 -0.32
C PHE A 107 -14.51 3.83 0.88
N GLN A 108 -15.81 3.58 0.65
CA GLN A 108 -16.75 3.26 1.72
C GLN A 108 -16.39 1.95 2.45
N ARG A 109 -15.98 0.91 1.72
CA ARG A 109 -15.51 -0.34 2.36
C ARG A 109 -14.27 -0.15 3.23
N ALA A 110 -13.44 0.84 2.92
CA ALA A 110 -12.26 1.18 3.71
C ALA A 110 -12.61 2.03 4.95
N PHE A 111 -13.50 3.01 4.81
CA PHE A 111 -13.64 4.08 5.81
C PHE A 111 -15.04 4.31 6.35
N SER A 112 -16.09 3.68 5.82
CA SER A 112 -17.48 3.85 6.30
C SER A 112 -17.90 2.70 7.18
N ASP A 113 -18.65 2.93 8.26
CA ASP A 113 -19.30 1.82 8.95
C ASP A 113 -20.23 1.06 7.98
N PRO A 114 -20.30 -0.29 8.02
CA PRO A 114 -21.20 -1.07 7.16
C PRO A 114 -22.66 -0.60 7.13
N GLU A 115 -23.17 -0.03 8.22
CA GLU A 115 -24.52 0.51 8.33
C GLU A 115 -24.69 1.88 7.65
N ASN A 116 -23.58 2.58 7.41
CA ASN A 116 -23.52 3.88 6.77
C ASN A 116 -23.07 3.82 5.31
N ILE A 117 -22.94 2.61 4.75
CA ILE A 117 -22.66 2.44 3.31
C ILE A 117 -23.87 2.94 2.51
N VAL A 118 -23.58 3.78 1.52
CA VAL A 118 -24.53 4.39 0.61
C VAL A 118 -24.33 3.94 -0.82
N VAL A 119 -25.41 4.00 -1.59
CA VAL A 119 -25.44 3.82 -3.03
C VAL A 119 -26.14 5.02 -3.67
N PRO A 120 -25.82 5.37 -4.93
CA PRO A 120 -26.56 6.40 -5.63
C PRO A 120 -28.03 6.01 -5.77
N SER A 121 -28.89 7.01 -5.89
CA SER A 121 -30.28 6.83 -6.26
C SER A 121 -30.40 6.00 -7.54
N TYR A 122 -31.39 5.09 -7.54
CA TYR A 122 -31.54 4.09 -8.58
C TYR A 122 -33.01 3.76 -8.80
N SER A 123 -33.31 3.28 -10.01
CA SER A 123 -34.57 2.63 -10.35
C SER A 123 -34.31 1.18 -10.75
N ILE A 124 -35.33 0.34 -10.67
CA ILE A 124 -35.27 -1.04 -11.17
C ILE A 124 -36.23 -1.15 -12.34
N ASP A 125 -35.72 -1.54 -13.51
CA ASP A 125 -36.53 -1.69 -14.71
C ASP A 125 -37.45 -2.93 -14.63
N ARG A 126 -38.31 -3.10 -15.64
CA ARG A 126 -39.24 -4.25 -15.72
C ARG A 126 -38.54 -5.61 -15.83
N ASN A 127 -37.26 -5.62 -16.22
CA ASN A 127 -36.44 -6.83 -16.32
C ASN A 127 -35.65 -7.11 -15.03
N GLY A 128 -35.79 -6.26 -14.01
CA GLY A 128 -35.01 -6.36 -12.78
C GLY A 128 -33.59 -5.80 -12.91
N ALA A 129 -33.25 -5.04 -13.93
CA ALA A 129 -31.97 -4.35 -14.03
C ALA A 129 -31.97 -3.08 -13.17
N VAL A 130 -30.91 -2.89 -12.39
CA VAL A 130 -30.70 -1.68 -11.59
C VAL A 130 -30.12 -0.60 -12.49
N ILE A 131 -30.80 0.54 -12.59
CA ILE A 131 -30.39 1.71 -13.36
C ILE A 131 -30.13 2.83 -12.37
N PHE A 132 -28.88 3.24 -12.24
CA PHE A 132 -28.51 4.37 -11.39
C PHE A 132 -28.87 5.68 -12.09
N GLU A 133 -29.33 6.66 -11.32
CA GLU A 133 -29.65 8.00 -11.83
C GLU A 133 -28.38 8.76 -12.27
N CYS A 134 -27.22 8.39 -11.72
CA CYS A 134 -25.92 8.88 -12.17
C CYS A 134 -25.47 8.13 -13.44
N PRO A 135 -25.18 8.82 -14.55
CA PRO A 135 -24.82 8.18 -15.82
C PRO A 135 -23.42 7.55 -15.84
N ASP A 136 -22.48 7.99 -14.99
CA ASP A 136 -21.15 7.39 -14.88
C ASP A 136 -20.78 7.00 -13.44
N ILE A 137 -21.01 5.73 -13.13
CA ILE A 137 -20.73 5.14 -11.81
C ILE A 137 -19.22 5.16 -11.49
N LEU A 138 -18.34 5.21 -12.50
CA LEU A 138 -16.88 5.24 -12.29
C LEU A 138 -16.40 6.61 -11.80
N GLU A 139 -17.16 7.67 -12.08
CA GLU A 139 -16.84 9.06 -11.72
C GLU A 139 -17.63 9.56 -10.50
N LEU A 140 -18.32 8.66 -9.80
CA LEU A 140 -19.04 9.00 -8.57
C LEU A 140 -18.11 9.59 -7.51
N SER A 141 -18.45 10.80 -7.07
CA SER A 141 -17.68 11.51 -6.06
C SER A 141 -17.77 10.83 -4.69
N VAL A 142 -16.64 10.68 -4.01
CA VAL A 142 -16.61 10.14 -2.63
C VAL A 142 -17.09 11.15 -1.59
N CYS A 143 -17.32 12.41 -1.96
CA CYS A 143 -17.75 13.46 -1.04
C CYS A 143 -19.09 13.15 -0.36
N GLY A 144 -19.99 12.43 -1.04
CA GLY A 144 -21.28 11.97 -0.50
C GLY A 144 -21.19 10.80 0.48
N CYS A 145 -20.01 10.16 0.63
CA CYS A 145 -19.83 9.01 1.52
C CYS A 145 -19.86 9.42 3.00
N LEU A 146 -20.34 8.52 3.86
CA LEU A 146 -20.39 8.70 5.30
C LEU A 146 -19.17 8.02 5.93
N VAL A 147 -18.17 8.79 6.35
CA VAL A 147 -16.90 8.26 6.89
C VAL A 147 -17.03 8.06 8.39
N ASP A 148 -16.59 6.91 8.90
CA ASP A 148 -16.39 6.67 10.33
C ASP A 148 -14.94 7.05 10.70
N PRO A 149 -14.73 8.08 11.53
CA PRO A 149 -13.39 8.51 11.95
C PRO A 149 -12.56 7.39 12.58
N GLN A 150 -13.19 6.41 13.25
CA GLN A 150 -12.50 5.28 13.87
C GLN A 150 -11.87 4.32 12.85
N ARG A 151 -12.36 4.35 11.61
CA ARG A 151 -11.84 3.52 10.51
C ARG A 151 -10.69 4.18 9.76
N ILE A 152 -10.38 5.45 10.02
CA ILE A 152 -9.23 6.14 9.43
C ILE A 152 -7.97 5.76 10.22
N PRO A 153 -7.00 5.05 9.63
CA PRO A 153 -5.75 4.76 10.32
C PRO A 153 -5.02 6.07 10.64
N GLU A 154 -4.62 6.27 11.88
CA GLU A 154 -3.97 7.52 12.31
C GLU A 154 -2.71 7.83 11.50
N LYS A 155 -1.90 6.80 11.23
CA LYS A 155 -0.72 6.92 10.37
C LYS A 155 -1.09 7.37 8.96
N LEU A 156 -2.21 6.89 8.41
CA LEU A 156 -2.69 7.33 7.09
C LEU A 156 -3.05 8.82 7.12
N ALA A 157 -3.71 9.30 8.18
CA ALA A 157 -4.05 10.71 8.33
C ALA A 157 -2.82 11.62 8.47
N GLU A 158 -1.80 11.18 9.21
CA GLU A 158 -0.51 11.89 9.33
C GLU A 158 0.28 11.91 8.02
N ASP A 159 0.36 10.76 7.34
CA ASP A 159 1.05 10.62 6.06
C ASP A 159 0.38 11.49 4.98
N LEU A 160 -0.95 11.58 5.00
CA LEU A 160 -1.74 12.46 4.13
C LEU A 160 -1.76 13.93 4.57
N LYS A 161 -1.04 14.29 5.63
CA LYS A 161 -0.94 15.66 6.16
C LYS A 161 -2.29 16.29 6.48
N LEU A 162 -3.23 15.47 6.96
CA LEU A 162 -4.56 15.93 7.36
C LEU A 162 -4.57 16.34 8.83
N VAL A 163 -3.80 15.63 9.65
CA VAL A 163 -3.76 15.83 11.11
C VAL A 163 -2.33 15.61 11.61
N ASP A 164 -1.97 16.29 12.70
CA ASP A 164 -0.74 16.05 13.46
C ASP A 164 -1.09 15.55 14.87
N PHE A 165 -0.54 14.39 15.25
CA PHE A 165 -0.70 13.78 16.58
C PHE A 165 0.56 13.86 17.46
N THR A 166 1.61 14.59 17.05
CA THR A 166 2.87 14.68 17.80
C THR A 166 2.69 15.11 19.27
N GLY A 167 1.72 16.00 19.55
CA GLY A 167 1.35 16.46 20.90
C GLY A 167 0.39 15.55 21.68
N ASP A 168 -0.23 14.56 21.04
CA ASP A 168 -1.34 13.76 21.61
C ASP A 168 -0.93 12.31 21.89
N LYS A 169 0.37 12.06 22.03
CA LYS A 169 0.88 10.71 22.31
C LYS A 169 0.23 10.18 23.59
N ARG A 170 -0.46 9.03 23.48
CA ARG A 170 -1.27 8.37 24.54
C ARG A 170 -2.63 9.01 24.85
N LYS A 171 -3.14 9.89 23.99
CA LYS A 171 -4.46 10.52 24.15
C LYS A 171 -5.43 10.11 23.03
N PRO A 172 -5.92 8.86 23.02
CA PRO A 172 -6.73 8.33 21.91
C PRO A 172 -7.99 9.16 21.63
N LYS A 173 -8.58 9.76 22.68
CA LYS A 173 -9.78 10.60 22.55
C LYS A 173 -9.52 11.90 21.79
N GLU A 174 -8.46 12.64 22.14
CA GLU A 174 -8.08 13.88 21.45
C GLU A 174 -7.75 13.61 19.97
N ARG A 175 -7.10 12.47 19.71
CA ARG A 175 -6.78 12.03 18.34
C ARG A 175 -8.03 11.71 17.52
N LEU A 176 -9.00 11.02 18.13
CA LEU A 176 -10.29 10.75 17.50
C LEU A 176 -11.07 12.04 17.21
N PHE A 177 -11.06 13.01 18.13
CA PHE A 177 -11.69 14.31 17.88
C PHE A 177 -11.09 15.03 16.66
N LYS A 178 -9.77 15.01 16.51
CA LYS A 178 -9.11 15.59 15.34
C LYS A 178 -9.47 14.85 14.04
N LEU A 179 -9.60 13.52 14.07
CA LEU A 179 -10.05 12.75 12.91
C LEU A 179 -11.53 13.00 12.56
N ALA A 180 -12.36 13.20 13.57
CA ALA A 180 -13.79 13.45 13.44
C ALA A 180 -14.12 14.92 13.11
N ASP A 181 -13.11 15.79 13.08
CA ASP A 181 -13.27 17.18 12.71
C ASP A 181 -13.82 17.29 11.26
N PRO A 182 -14.91 18.06 11.04
CA PRO A 182 -15.53 18.16 9.72
C PRO A 182 -14.60 18.66 8.61
N GLU A 183 -13.67 19.58 8.91
CA GLU A 183 -12.71 20.07 7.90
C GLU A 183 -11.72 18.96 7.53
N THR A 184 -11.29 18.18 8.52
CA THR A 184 -10.43 17.01 8.32
C THR A 184 -11.12 15.96 7.45
N LEU A 185 -12.39 15.63 7.71
CA LEU A 185 -13.15 14.67 6.93
C LEU A 185 -13.41 15.15 5.50
N ASP A 186 -13.72 16.43 5.31
CA ASP A 186 -13.89 17.01 3.96
C ASP A 186 -12.58 16.98 3.17
N ALA A 187 -11.48 17.40 3.79
CA ALA A 187 -10.16 17.35 3.17
C ALA A 187 -9.75 15.92 2.81
N PHE A 188 -10.07 14.95 3.68
CA PHE A 188 -9.87 13.53 3.43
C PHE A 188 -10.67 13.06 2.21
N LYS A 189 -11.98 13.33 2.15
CA LYS A 189 -12.83 12.96 1.00
C LYS A 189 -12.36 13.63 -0.29
N ALA A 190 -12.11 14.94 -0.26
CA ALA A 190 -11.65 15.70 -1.42
C ALA A 190 -10.32 15.19 -1.98
N LEU A 191 -9.43 14.69 -1.13
CA LEU A 191 -8.16 14.09 -1.55
C LEU A 191 -8.37 12.76 -2.27
N PHE A 192 -9.27 11.90 -1.79
CA PHE A 192 -9.63 10.65 -2.48
C PHE A 192 -10.40 10.90 -3.79
N ASP A 193 -11.20 11.96 -3.87
CA ASP A 193 -11.92 12.35 -5.09
C ASP A 193 -10.97 12.75 -6.23
N LYS A 194 -9.78 13.27 -5.89
CA LYS A 194 -8.73 13.62 -6.85
C LYS A 194 -7.93 12.41 -7.31
N MET A 195 -8.04 11.26 -6.66
CA MET A 195 -7.24 10.09 -7.00
C MET A 195 -7.72 9.43 -8.28
N ILE A 196 -6.77 8.89 -9.03
CA ILE A 196 -7.06 8.10 -10.23
C ILE A 196 -6.58 6.67 -10.05
N PRO A 197 -7.35 5.68 -10.50
CA PRO A 197 -6.88 4.30 -10.48
C PRO A 197 -5.73 4.11 -11.47
N LEU A 198 -4.72 3.36 -11.06
CA LEU A 198 -3.55 3.04 -11.90
C LEU A 198 -3.93 2.20 -13.14
N SER A 199 -5.02 1.44 -13.04
CA SER A 199 -5.62 0.68 -14.15
C SER A 199 -7.07 1.10 -14.37
N LYS A 200 -7.40 1.49 -15.60
CA LYS A 200 -8.80 1.70 -16.04
C LYS A 200 -9.47 0.41 -16.50
N ALA A 201 -8.69 -0.62 -16.84
CA ALA A 201 -9.18 -1.86 -17.42
C ALA A 201 -9.70 -2.85 -16.38
N ASP A 202 -9.27 -2.70 -15.13
CA ASP A 202 -9.62 -3.64 -14.07
C ASP A 202 -10.72 -3.05 -13.18
N ARG A 203 -11.81 -3.80 -12.97
CA ARG A 203 -12.87 -3.45 -12.00
C ARG A 203 -12.37 -3.60 -10.55
N ALA A 204 -11.06 -3.78 -10.35
CA ALA A 204 -10.38 -3.87 -9.07
C ALA A 204 -9.47 -2.64 -8.87
N PHE A 205 -10.07 -1.49 -8.56
CA PHE A 205 -9.37 -0.22 -8.27
C PHE A 205 -8.60 -0.25 -6.93
N ARG A 206 -7.58 -1.11 -6.84
CA ARG A 206 -6.80 -1.35 -5.61
C ARG A 206 -5.72 -0.32 -5.39
N VAL A 207 -5.09 0.09 -6.48
CA VAL A 207 -3.98 1.03 -6.50
C VAL A 207 -4.48 2.36 -7.05
N LEU A 208 -4.50 3.35 -6.17
CA LEU A 208 -4.91 4.72 -6.47
C LEU A 208 -3.67 5.61 -6.47
N LEU A 209 -3.54 6.42 -7.51
CA LEU A 209 -2.51 7.43 -7.65
C LEU A 209 -3.09 8.78 -7.24
N LEU A 210 -2.34 9.59 -6.50
CA LEU A 210 -2.63 11.02 -6.35
C LEU A 210 -1.96 11.77 -7.50
N PRO A 211 -2.67 12.05 -8.60
CA PRO A 211 -2.07 12.66 -9.77
C PRO A 211 -1.59 14.07 -9.43
N ALA A 212 -0.33 14.36 -9.75
CA ALA A 212 0.24 15.65 -9.42
C ALA A 212 -0.44 16.82 -10.14
N SER A 213 -1.04 16.59 -11.30
CA SER A 213 -1.83 17.57 -12.06
C SER A 213 -3.05 18.11 -11.32
N ARG A 214 -3.52 17.44 -10.26
CA ARG A 214 -4.69 17.86 -9.45
C ARG A 214 -4.31 18.73 -8.24
N PHE A 215 -3.04 19.04 -8.06
CA PHE A 215 -2.53 19.91 -7.00
C PHE A 215 -1.99 21.21 -7.59
N ALA A 216 -2.22 22.32 -6.88
CA ALA A 216 -1.58 23.59 -7.20
C ALA A 216 -0.21 23.63 -6.51
N GLY A 217 0.86 23.86 -7.27
CA GLY A 217 2.23 23.93 -6.74
C GLY A 217 2.87 22.59 -6.39
N ASP A 218 3.90 22.61 -5.53
CA ASP A 218 4.64 21.43 -5.08
C ASP A 218 4.00 20.83 -3.82
N ASP A 219 2.84 20.19 -3.97
CA ASP A 219 2.22 19.44 -2.86
C ASP A 219 3.08 18.20 -2.54
N PRO A 220 3.48 17.99 -1.27
CA PRO A 220 4.31 16.86 -0.87
C PRO A 220 3.67 15.48 -1.12
N ARG A 221 2.35 15.41 -1.34
CA ARG A 221 1.58 14.18 -1.61
C ARG A 221 1.43 13.91 -3.10
N ALA A 222 1.79 14.87 -3.97
CA ALA A 222 1.66 14.76 -5.40
C ALA A 222 2.50 13.59 -5.96
N GLY A 223 1.82 12.64 -6.60
CA GLY A 223 2.42 11.42 -7.17
C GLY A 223 2.55 10.25 -6.20
N ALA A 224 2.01 10.37 -4.97
CA ALA A 224 1.93 9.28 -4.01
C ALA A 224 0.89 8.22 -4.41
N VAL A 225 0.96 7.05 -3.79
CA VAL A 225 0.12 5.89 -4.10
C VAL A 225 -0.60 5.40 -2.85
N ILE A 226 -1.88 5.07 -2.98
CA ILE A 226 -2.64 4.35 -1.97
C ILE A 226 -3.00 2.96 -2.48
N VAL A 227 -2.71 1.95 -1.67
CA VAL A 227 -3.09 0.55 -1.95
C VAL A 227 -4.13 0.10 -0.94
N THR A 228 -5.24 -0.45 -1.44
CA THR A 228 -6.33 -1.00 -0.63
C THR A 228 -6.31 -2.53 -0.65
N SER A 229 -6.32 -3.14 0.53
CA SER A 229 -6.20 -4.60 0.74
C SER A 229 -7.36 -5.14 1.59
N ASP A 230 -7.83 -6.36 1.31
CA ASP A 230 -8.88 -7.00 2.11
C ASP A 230 -8.36 -7.41 3.50
N GLU A 231 -9.05 -7.02 4.57
CA GLU A 231 -8.64 -7.38 5.93
C GLU A 231 -8.99 -8.84 6.29
N GLY A 232 -10.02 -9.41 5.69
CA GLY A 232 -10.46 -10.79 5.97
C GLY A 232 -11.99 -10.87 6.10
N ARG A 233 -12.52 -12.07 6.38
CA ARG A 233 -13.98 -12.30 6.40
C ARG A 233 -14.68 -11.50 7.50
N SER A 234 -15.51 -10.56 7.09
CA SER A 234 -16.72 -10.19 7.81
C SER A 234 -17.77 -11.27 7.52
N ARG A 235 -18.22 -12.05 8.51
CA ARG A 235 -19.26 -13.09 8.30
C ARG A 235 -20.53 -12.42 7.74
N GLY A 236 -20.82 -12.62 6.45
CA GLY A 236 -22.05 -12.14 5.81
C GLY A 236 -22.17 -10.63 5.57
N ARG A 237 -21.17 -9.83 5.94
CA ARG A 237 -21.11 -8.38 5.70
C ARG A 237 -20.08 -8.06 4.60
N LEU A 238 -20.23 -6.91 3.95
CA LEU A 238 -19.24 -6.33 3.04
C LEU A 238 -17.84 -6.40 3.66
N SER A 239 -16.84 -6.93 2.91
CA SER A 239 -15.48 -7.05 3.44
C SER A 239 -14.89 -5.67 3.72
N SER A 240 -14.30 -5.49 4.91
CA SER A 240 -13.55 -4.28 5.23
C SER A 240 -12.25 -4.26 4.44
N LEU A 241 -11.92 -3.07 3.94
CA LEU A 241 -10.65 -2.81 3.29
C LEU A 241 -9.74 -2.01 4.22
N LYS A 242 -8.44 -2.29 4.13
CA LYS A 242 -7.38 -1.49 4.71
C LYS A 242 -6.68 -0.69 3.63
N ALA A 243 -6.57 0.62 3.82
CA ALA A 243 -5.78 1.50 2.98
C ALA A 243 -4.38 1.71 3.55
N SER A 244 -3.37 1.64 2.68
CA SER A 244 -1.97 1.95 3.01
C SER A 244 -1.47 3.04 2.05
N TYR A 245 -0.84 4.08 2.59
CA TYR A 245 -0.20 5.14 1.81
C TYR A 245 1.28 4.82 1.57
N PHE A 246 1.77 5.24 0.40
CA PHE A 246 3.16 5.16 -0.01
C PHE A 246 3.55 6.44 -0.74
N ASP A 247 4.69 7.03 -0.38
CA ASP A 247 5.18 8.26 -1.00
C ASP A 247 5.52 8.10 -2.50
N ASP A 248 5.82 6.87 -2.93
CA ASP A 248 6.25 6.56 -4.28
C ASP A 248 5.86 5.13 -4.72
N VAL A 249 5.90 4.89 -6.03
CA VAL A 249 5.51 3.60 -6.62
C VAL A 249 6.45 2.45 -6.27
N TYR A 250 7.75 2.69 -6.09
CA TYR A 250 8.71 1.65 -5.71
C TYR A 250 8.53 1.20 -4.26
N SER A 251 8.22 2.12 -3.35
CA SER A 251 7.88 1.82 -1.96
C SER A 251 6.64 0.92 -1.89
N SER A 252 5.62 1.20 -2.71
CA SER A 252 4.43 0.34 -2.82
C SER A 252 4.80 -1.06 -3.36
N LYS A 253 5.64 -1.15 -4.40
CA LYS A 253 6.12 -2.41 -4.98
C LYS A 253 6.91 -3.24 -3.97
N ARG A 254 7.84 -2.64 -3.23
CA ARG A 254 8.61 -3.32 -2.17
C ARG A 254 7.70 -3.89 -1.09
N ARG A 255 6.67 -3.15 -0.67
CA ARG A 255 5.70 -3.64 0.32
C ARG A 255 4.95 -4.87 -0.18
N ILE A 256 4.49 -4.84 -1.42
CA ILE A 256 3.80 -5.96 -2.08
C ILE A 256 4.73 -7.20 -2.16
N MET A 257 5.99 -7.01 -2.56
CA MET A 257 6.99 -8.09 -2.56
C MET A 257 7.21 -8.69 -1.18
N HIS A 258 7.30 -7.85 -0.14
CA HIS A 258 7.44 -8.32 1.24
C HIS A 258 6.22 -9.13 1.69
N SER A 259 5.00 -8.67 1.37
CA SER A 259 3.77 -9.40 1.68
C SER A 259 3.74 -10.77 0.99
N SER A 260 4.07 -10.83 -0.30
CA SER A 260 4.14 -12.09 -1.06
C SER A 260 5.13 -13.07 -0.45
N ARG A 261 6.35 -12.62 -0.06
CA ARG A 261 7.30 -13.50 0.65
C ARG A 261 6.79 -13.99 1.98
N GLY A 262 6.13 -13.12 2.75
CA GLY A 262 5.49 -13.50 4.01
C GLY A 262 4.49 -14.64 3.79
N TYR A 263 3.68 -14.55 2.73
CA TYR A 263 2.75 -15.60 2.34
C TYR A 263 3.43 -16.89 1.89
N SER A 264 4.49 -16.82 1.08
CA SER A 264 5.22 -18.01 0.64
C SER A 264 5.89 -18.73 1.81
N ARG A 265 6.52 -17.99 2.74
CA ARG A 265 7.11 -18.55 3.96
C ARG A 265 6.04 -19.19 4.86
N GLU A 266 4.95 -18.47 5.11
CA GLU A 266 3.83 -18.98 5.92
C GLU A 266 3.24 -20.25 5.29
N THR A 267 3.10 -20.30 3.96
CA THR A 267 2.61 -21.48 3.24
C THR A 267 3.55 -22.67 3.41
N ALA A 268 4.87 -22.47 3.32
CA ALA A 268 5.85 -23.53 3.52
C ALA A 268 5.84 -24.07 4.97
N GLU A 269 5.79 -23.18 5.95
CA GLU A 269 5.68 -23.54 7.38
C GLU A 269 4.40 -24.34 7.65
N LEU A 270 3.26 -23.92 7.09
CA LEU A 270 2.00 -24.63 7.23
C LEU A 270 1.99 -26.00 6.53
N ALA A 271 2.62 -26.11 5.36
CA ALA A 271 2.75 -27.38 4.65
C ALA A 271 3.63 -28.38 5.43
N GLN A 272 4.75 -27.90 5.99
CA GLN A 272 5.62 -28.71 6.86
C GLN A 272 4.88 -29.17 8.12
N MET A 273 4.07 -28.28 8.71
CA MET A 273 3.22 -28.60 9.86
C MET A 273 2.21 -29.70 9.53
N GLU A 274 1.46 -29.54 8.44
CA GLU A 274 0.48 -30.54 8.01
C GLU A 274 1.13 -31.92 7.79
N GLU A 275 2.28 -31.96 7.12
CA GLU A 275 2.96 -33.23 6.84
C GLU A 275 3.48 -33.92 8.11
N SER A 276 4.02 -33.16 9.07
CA SER A 276 4.56 -33.76 10.29
C SER A 276 3.45 -34.28 11.21
N VAL A 277 2.30 -33.57 11.34
CA VAL A 277 1.12 -34.10 12.05
C VAL A 277 0.59 -35.36 11.37
N ARG A 278 0.47 -35.34 10.04
CA ARG A 278 -0.04 -36.48 9.27
C ARG A 278 0.85 -37.70 9.44
N SER A 279 2.16 -37.53 9.35
CA SER A 279 3.16 -38.58 9.56
C SER A 279 3.06 -39.18 10.96
N LEU A 280 3.03 -38.34 12.00
CA LEU A 280 2.89 -38.78 13.39
C LEU A 280 1.54 -39.47 13.64
N SER A 281 0.45 -38.94 13.09
CA SER A 281 -0.89 -39.55 13.17
C SER A 281 -0.91 -40.96 12.56
N ASN A 282 -0.30 -41.14 11.39
CA ASN A 282 -0.22 -42.44 10.73
C ASN A 282 0.62 -43.44 11.53
N ARG A 283 1.76 -42.99 12.09
CA ARG A 283 2.60 -43.83 12.96
C ARG A 283 1.87 -44.25 14.23
N ILE A 284 1.23 -43.32 14.93
CA ILE A 284 0.43 -43.62 16.13
C ILE A 284 -0.73 -44.57 15.79
N GLN A 285 -1.39 -44.41 14.64
CA GLN A 285 -2.46 -45.35 14.25
C GLN A 285 -1.93 -46.77 14.00
N ARG A 286 -0.79 -46.90 13.34
CA ARG A 286 -0.18 -48.20 12.99
C ARG A 286 0.47 -48.89 14.17
N GLU A 287 1.24 -48.17 14.96
CA GLU A 287 2.19 -48.75 15.93
C GLU A 287 1.61 -48.79 17.35
N TRP A 288 0.73 -47.86 17.73
CA TRP A 288 0.36 -47.66 19.15
C TRP A 288 -0.30 -48.86 19.84
N ARG A 289 -1.09 -49.67 19.09
CA ARG A 289 -1.88 -50.75 19.70
C ARG A 289 -1.01 -51.90 20.19
N ASP A 290 0.00 -52.24 19.39
CA ASP A 290 0.82 -53.43 19.57
C ASP A 290 2.29 -53.09 19.91
N ALA A 291 2.62 -51.81 20.04
CA ALA A 291 3.96 -51.33 20.37
C ALA A 291 4.39 -51.71 21.81
N PRO A 292 5.66 -52.13 21.99
CA PRO A 292 6.30 -52.19 23.30
C PRO A 292 6.32 -50.81 23.98
N GLU A 293 6.40 -50.77 25.31
CA GLU A 293 6.28 -49.52 26.05
C GLU A 293 7.40 -48.52 25.73
N VAL A 294 8.60 -49.00 25.39
CA VAL A 294 9.71 -48.17 24.90
C VAL A 294 9.32 -47.39 23.63
N VAL A 295 8.61 -48.02 22.70
CA VAL A 295 8.15 -47.36 21.46
C VAL A 295 7.02 -46.37 21.75
N LYS A 296 6.16 -46.64 22.73
CA LYS A 296 5.12 -45.69 23.15
C LYS A 296 5.70 -44.45 23.82
N GLU A 297 6.78 -44.58 24.59
CA GLU A 297 7.51 -43.43 25.13
C GLU A 297 8.14 -42.57 24.02
N VAL A 298 8.78 -43.18 23.02
CA VAL A 298 9.30 -42.44 21.86
C VAL A 298 8.18 -41.68 21.14
N LEU A 299 7.03 -42.32 20.91
CA LEU A 299 5.88 -41.65 20.28
C LEU A 299 5.30 -40.53 21.15
N ARG A 300 5.34 -40.65 22.50
CA ARG A 300 4.95 -39.58 23.43
C ARG A 300 5.91 -38.39 23.31
N GLU A 301 7.22 -38.64 23.36
CA GLU A 301 8.26 -37.61 23.22
C GLU A 301 8.17 -36.89 21.86
N GLU A 302 8.01 -37.64 20.77
CA GLU A 302 7.81 -37.06 19.43
C GLU A 302 6.54 -36.19 19.38
N THR A 303 5.45 -36.64 20.00
CA THR A 303 4.20 -35.87 20.07
C THR A 303 4.37 -34.58 20.88
N GLU A 304 5.08 -34.65 22.00
CA GLU A 304 5.35 -33.49 22.85
C GLU A 304 6.27 -32.47 22.17
N ALA A 305 7.36 -32.93 21.55
CA ALA A 305 8.28 -32.07 20.81
C ALA A 305 7.58 -31.34 19.65
N LEU A 306 6.74 -32.05 18.91
CA LEU A 306 6.00 -31.52 17.77
C LEU A 306 4.91 -30.53 18.22
N LEU A 307 4.30 -30.76 19.38
CA LEU A 307 3.35 -29.84 20.01
C LEU A 307 4.01 -28.55 20.50
N ILE A 308 5.20 -28.63 21.13
CA ILE A 308 5.97 -27.46 21.55
C ILE A 308 6.35 -26.60 20.33
N GLY A 309 6.94 -27.22 19.30
CA GLY A 309 7.35 -26.50 18.09
C GLY A 309 6.20 -25.78 17.37
N TYR A 310 4.99 -26.33 17.41
CA TYR A 310 3.81 -25.67 16.83
C TYR A 310 3.21 -24.57 17.68
N LYS A 311 3.28 -24.70 19.00
CA LYS A 311 2.86 -23.63 19.90
C LYS A 311 3.70 -22.36 19.64
N GLU A 312 5.01 -22.51 19.55
CA GLU A 312 5.93 -21.40 19.24
C GLU A 312 5.64 -20.73 17.89
N MET A 313 5.26 -21.52 16.87
CA MET A 313 4.90 -21.01 15.55
C MET A 313 3.60 -20.18 15.58
N LEU A 314 2.63 -20.55 16.44
CA LEU A 314 1.31 -19.94 16.52
C LEU A 314 1.23 -18.76 17.50
N GLU A 315 2.09 -18.72 18.53
CA GLU A 315 2.11 -17.68 19.58
C GLU A 315 2.35 -16.25 19.08
N ARG A 316 2.79 -16.07 17.82
CA ARG A 316 3.20 -14.75 17.28
C ARG A 316 2.23 -14.11 16.29
N VAL A 317 1.06 -14.68 16.03
CA VAL A 317 0.27 -14.25 14.86
C VAL A 317 -1.16 -13.83 15.20
N GLN A 318 -1.44 -12.54 14.99
CA GLN A 318 -2.79 -11.95 15.01
C GLN A 318 -3.59 -12.35 13.75
N ASN A 319 -3.93 -13.62 13.60
CA ASN A 319 -4.88 -14.09 12.58
C ASN A 319 -5.89 -15.02 13.24
N VAL A 320 -7.18 -14.86 12.91
CA VAL A 320 -8.28 -15.61 13.53
C VAL A 320 -8.10 -17.12 13.37
N PHE A 321 -7.69 -17.60 12.20
CA PHE A 321 -7.47 -19.04 11.99
C PHE A 321 -6.28 -19.57 12.77
N LYS A 322 -5.23 -18.75 12.95
CA LYS A 322 -4.08 -19.11 13.79
C LYS A 322 -4.41 -19.06 15.28
N SER A 323 -5.26 -18.13 15.70
CA SER A 323 -5.81 -18.10 17.07
C SER A 323 -6.67 -19.33 17.35
N GLU A 324 -7.64 -19.64 16.48
CA GLU A 324 -8.46 -20.85 16.61
C GLU A 324 -7.58 -22.12 16.61
N ALA A 325 -6.54 -22.15 15.76
CA ALA A 325 -5.57 -23.25 15.73
C ALA A 325 -4.76 -23.35 17.03
N ALA A 326 -4.37 -22.21 17.62
CA ALA A 326 -3.65 -22.15 18.89
C ALA A 326 -4.51 -22.70 20.04
N ASP A 327 -5.81 -22.37 20.08
CA ASP A 327 -6.75 -22.89 21.08
C ASP A 327 -6.80 -24.43 21.06
N PHE A 328 -6.80 -25.04 19.87
CA PHE A 328 -6.73 -26.49 19.72
C PHE A 328 -5.39 -27.06 20.20
N MET A 329 -4.27 -26.37 19.97
CA MET A 329 -2.94 -26.80 20.44
C MET A 329 -2.80 -26.68 21.96
N GLU A 330 -3.36 -25.63 22.56
CA GLU A 330 -3.41 -25.46 24.01
C GLU A 330 -4.26 -26.56 24.66
N ALA A 331 -5.43 -26.86 24.08
CA ALA A 331 -6.25 -27.98 24.50
C ALA A 331 -5.49 -29.30 24.37
N ALA A 332 -4.75 -29.52 23.28
CA ALA A 332 -3.94 -30.71 23.05
C ALA A 332 -2.86 -30.92 24.14
N HIS A 333 -2.30 -29.84 24.66
CA HIS A 333 -1.26 -29.86 25.70
C HIS A 333 -1.78 -30.31 27.07
N THR A 334 -3.09 -30.26 27.31
CA THR A 334 -3.71 -30.65 28.60
C THR A 334 -4.18 -32.11 28.62
N LEU A 335 -4.13 -32.82 27.49
CA LEU A 335 -4.68 -34.16 27.38
C LEU A 335 -3.76 -35.19 28.02
N ARG A 336 -4.25 -35.83 29.09
CA ARG A 336 -3.55 -36.89 29.81
C ARG A 336 -4.26 -38.25 29.66
N ASP A 337 -3.51 -39.33 29.77
CA ASP A 337 -4.01 -40.70 29.85
C ASP A 337 -4.31 -41.08 31.32
N ALA A 338 -4.78 -42.32 31.54
CA ALA A 338 -5.12 -42.80 32.89
C ALA A 338 -3.92 -42.85 33.85
N THR A 339 -2.69 -42.76 33.33
CA THR A 339 -1.45 -42.74 34.12
C THR A 339 -0.94 -41.32 34.40
N GLY A 340 -1.66 -40.29 33.93
CA GLY A 340 -1.27 -38.89 34.08
C GLY A 340 -0.22 -38.43 33.08
N ARG A 341 0.15 -39.25 32.08
CA ARG A 341 1.09 -38.89 30.99
C ARG A 341 0.34 -38.32 29.79
N LEU A 342 1.02 -37.65 28.87
CA LEU A 342 0.42 -37.15 27.62
C LEU A 342 -0.30 -38.29 26.88
N ASN A 343 -1.48 -38.03 26.32
CA ASN A 343 -2.24 -39.01 25.53
C ASN A 343 -2.04 -38.78 24.02
N PRO A 344 -1.13 -39.49 23.34
CA PRO A 344 -0.72 -39.14 21.98
C PRO A 344 -1.86 -39.22 20.96
N ARG A 345 -2.77 -40.19 21.12
CA ARG A 345 -3.94 -40.33 20.23
C ARG A 345 -4.88 -39.14 20.30
N LYS A 346 -5.25 -38.70 21.51
CA LYS A 346 -6.15 -37.55 21.67
C LYS A 346 -5.43 -36.24 21.33
N THR A 347 -4.15 -36.13 21.67
CA THR A 347 -3.31 -34.96 21.34
C THR A 347 -3.22 -34.79 19.83
N VAL A 348 -2.86 -35.83 19.07
CA VAL A 348 -2.77 -35.74 17.59
C VAL A 348 -4.12 -35.50 16.94
N LEU A 349 -5.23 -35.96 17.52
CA LEU A 349 -6.57 -35.61 17.02
C LEU A 349 -6.86 -34.10 17.13
N GLN A 350 -6.47 -33.47 18.24
CA GLN A 350 -6.56 -32.00 18.37
C GLN A 350 -5.59 -31.26 17.44
N MET A 351 -4.38 -31.80 17.24
CA MET A 351 -3.42 -31.24 16.27
C MET A 351 -3.96 -31.30 14.84
N ASN A 352 -4.64 -32.39 14.45
CA ASN A 352 -5.32 -32.49 13.16
C ASN A 352 -6.45 -31.44 13.04
N ALA A 353 -7.24 -31.21 14.10
CA ALA A 353 -8.26 -30.16 14.09
C ALA A 353 -7.64 -28.76 13.94
N SER A 354 -6.49 -28.52 14.56
CA SER A 354 -5.69 -27.30 14.39
C SER A 354 -5.22 -27.13 12.94
N VAL A 355 -4.66 -28.19 12.33
CA VAL A 355 -4.26 -28.20 10.91
C VAL A 355 -5.44 -27.89 9.99
N ASP A 356 -6.64 -28.40 10.26
CA ASP A 356 -7.83 -28.11 9.46
C ASP A 356 -8.28 -26.63 9.55
N ARG A 357 -7.99 -25.94 10.67
CA ARG A 357 -8.15 -24.48 10.75
C ARG A 357 -7.11 -23.76 9.92
N LEU A 358 -5.87 -24.22 9.95
CA LEU A 358 -4.78 -23.64 9.17
C LEU A 358 -4.94 -23.87 7.66
N LYS A 359 -5.62 -24.94 7.22
CA LYS A 359 -6.04 -25.09 5.81
C LYS A 359 -6.96 -23.96 5.34
N LYS A 360 -7.82 -23.44 6.21
CA LYS A 360 -8.64 -22.25 5.88
C LYS A 360 -7.77 -21.00 5.73
N ARG A 361 -6.71 -20.89 6.52
CA ARG A 361 -5.68 -19.85 6.36
C ARG A 361 -4.95 -19.99 5.03
N LEU A 362 -4.55 -21.20 4.62
CA LEU A 362 -3.95 -21.44 3.31
C LEU A 362 -4.86 -20.96 2.17
N PHE A 363 -6.15 -21.30 2.21
CA PHE A 363 -7.11 -20.81 1.21
C PHE A 363 -7.21 -19.26 1.19
N GLU A 364 -7.20 -18.63 2.37
CA GLU A 364 -7.17 -17.16 2.49
C GLU A 364 -5.89 -16.57 1.88
N ILE A 365 -4.73 -17.19 2.13
CA ILE A 365 -3.44 -16.79 1.58
C ILE A 365 -3.46 -16.89 0.05
N CYS A 366 -3.89 -18.01 -0.54
CA CYS A 366 -3.96 -18.16 -1.99
C CYS A 366 -4.80 -17.06 -2.65
N LYS A 367 -5.94 -16.70 -2.04
CA LYS A 367 -6.78 -15.60 -2.52
C LYS A 367 -6.06 -14.26 -2.43
N LYS A 368 -5.42 -13.96 -1.29
CA LYS A 368 -4.68 -12.71 -1.07
C LYS A 368 -3.44 -12.62 -1.97
N GLU A 369 -2.75 -13.72 -2.23
CA GLU A 369 -1.56 -13.78 -3.08
C GLU A 369 -1.90 -13.54 -4.56
N SER A 370 -2.96 -14.16 -5.08
CA SER A 370 -3.43 -13.91 -6.45
C SER A 370 -3.70 -12.42 -6.70
N VAL A 371 -4.35 -11.76 -5.73
CA VAL A 371 -4.61 -10.32 -5.72
C VAL A 371 -3.31 -9.52 -5.65
N THR A 372 -2.43 -9.86 -4.73
CA THR A 372 -1.12 -9.19 -4.52
C THR A 372 -0.27 -9.26 -5.79
N GLN A 373 -0.33 -10.38 -6.52
CA GLN A 373 0.39 -10.57 -7.78
C GLN A 373 -0.17 -9.70 -8.90
N GLN A 374 -1.50 -9.51 -8.98
CA GLN A 374 -2.10 -8.57 -9.93
C GLN A 374 -1.63 -7.13 -9.65
N ASP A 375 -1.69 -6.69 -8.39
CA ASP A 375 -1.25 -5.35 -7.99
C ASP A 375 0.25 -5.14 -8.30
N LYS A 376 1.08 -6.18 -8.08
CA LYS A 376 2.49 -6.17 -8.44
C LYS A 376 2.70 -5.91 -9.94
N LEU A 377 2.01 -6.67 -10.80
CA LEU A 377 2.14 -6.54 -12.26
C LEU A 377 1.71 -5.14 -12.75
N LEU A 378 0.64 -4.59 -12.16
CA LEU A 378 0.16 -3.24 -12.49
C LEU A 378 1.21 -2.18 -12.15
N ILE A 379 1.77 -2.24 -10.93
CA ILE A 379 2.80 -1.29 -10.50
C ILE A 379 4.09 -1.47 -11.31
N GLU A 380 4.51 -2.71 -11.60
CA GLU A 380 5.67 -3.00 -12.44
C GLU A 380 5.51 -2.47 -13.86
N ALA A 381 4.33 -2.62 -14.46
CA ALA A 381 4.04 -2.08 -15.80
C ALA A 381 4.09 -0.55 -15.80
N HIS A 382 3.57 0.09 -14.75
CA HIS A 382 3.59 1.54 -14.60
C HIS A 382 5.03 2.08 -14.43
N ILE A 383 5.82 1.47 -13.55
CA ILE A 383 7.24 1.78 -13.36
C ILE A 383 8.01 1.60 -14.67
N SER A 384 7.84 0.46 -15.33
CA SER A 384 8.55 0.12 -16.57
C SER A 384 8.27 1.12 -17.67
N ARG A 385 7.02 1.57 -17.81
CA ARG A 385 6.64 2.59 -18.81
C ARG A 385 7.36 3.92 -18.55
N ALA A 386 7.38 4.38 -17.29
CA ALA A 386 8.06 5.61 -16.93
C ALA A 386 9.57 5.50 -17.16
N GLU A 387 10.21 4.42 -16.71
CA GLU A 387 11.64 4.17 -16.93
C GLU A 387 12.01 4.12 -18.42
N GLN A 388 11.22 3.42 -19.22
CA GLN A 388 11.44 3.30 -20.67
C GLN A 388 11.33 4.66 -21.36
N GLY A 389 10.44 5.54 -20.91
CA GLY A 389 10.34 6.92 -21.41
C GLY A 389 11.66 7.69 -21.22
N PHE A 390 12.16 7.75 -19.99
CA PHE A 390 13.42 8.45 -19.68
C PHE A 390 14.64 7.78 -20.35
N ARG A 391 14.73 6.45 -20.28
CA ARG A 391 15.83 5.68 -20.91
C ARG A 391 15.83 5.84 -22.43
N GLY A 392 14.64 5.81 -23.04
CA GLY A 392 14.46 6.01 -24.47
C GLY A 392 14.94 7.38 -24.92
N LEU A 393 14.54 8.45 -24.21
CA LEU A 393 15.02 9.80 -24.53
C LEU A 393 16.54 9.92 -24.34
N ARG A 394 17.09 9.37 -23.26
CA ARG A 394 18.53 9.35 -23.03
C ARG A 394 19.29 8.71 -24.19
N HIS A 395 18.87 7.53 -24.64
CA HIS A 395 19.51 6.87 -25.79
C HIS A 395 19.37 7.66 -27.10
N ARG A 396 18.24 8.35 -27.32
CA ARG A 396 18.08 9.24 -28.48
C ARG A 396 19.05 10.42 -28.40
N LEU A 397 19.25 11.02 -27.22
CA LEU A 397 20.21 12.11 -27.03
C LEU A 397 21.67 11.64 -27.07
N GLU A 398 21.98 10.42 -26.62
CA GLU A 398 23.34 9.85 -26.78
C GLU A 398 23.64 9.62 -28.26
N ARG A 399 22.67 9.07 -29.01
CA ARG A 399 22.81 8.82 -30.44
C ARG A 399 22.87 10.10 -31.26
N ASN A 400 21.99 11.06 -30.98
CA ASN A 400 21.80 12.28 -31.78
C ASN A 400 22.51 13.50 -31.17
N GLY A 401 23.16 13.36 -30.01
CA GLY A 401 23.77 14.47 -29.27
C GLY A 401 24.92 15.14 -30.01
N HIS A 402 25.63 14.38 -30.85
CA HIS A 402 26.62 14.95 -31.77
C HIS A 402 25.98 15.91 -32.79
N ILE A 403 24.75 15.64 -33.23
CA ILE A 403 23.97 16.54 -34.12
C ILE A 403 23.56 17.80 -33.35
N ALA A 404 23.12 17.66 -32.10
CA ALA A 404 22.83 18.79 -31.20
C ALA A 404 24.04 19.70 -31.03
N LEU A 405 25.20 19.08 -30.78
CA LEU A 405 26.47 19.75 -30.64
C LEU A 405 26.86 20.47 -31.92
N THR A 406 26.77 19.84 -33.08
CA THR A 406 27.08 20.49 -34.36
C THR A 406 26.14 21.67 -34.61
N LEU A 407 24.83 21.50 -34.46
CA LEU A 407 23.84 22.56 -34.67
C LEU A 407 23.94 23.72 -33.67
N LEU A 408 24.40 23.46 -32.44
CA LEU A 408 24.64 24.48 -31.43
C LEU A 408 26.08 25.01 -31.48
N SER A 409 27.01 24.34 -32.15
CA SER A 409 28.44 24.71 -32.21
C SER A 409 28.81 25.43 -33.51
N ASP A 410 28.04 25.21 -34.57
CA ASP A 410 28.24 25.78 -35.89
C ASP A 410 27.63 27.19 -35.99
N PRO A 411 28.45 28.25 -36.14
CA PRO A 411 27.98 29.62 -36.35
C PRO A 411 27.23 29.82 -37.67
N GLU A 412 27.36 28.89 -38.64
CA GLU A 412 26.63 28.92 -39.90
C GLU A 412 25.27 28.21 -39.85
N THR A 413 24.92 27.60 -38.70
CA THR A 413 23.56 27.11 -38.50
C THR A 413 22.61 28.29 -38.67
N LYS A 414 21.90 28.34 -39.81
CA LYS A 414 21.14 29.53 -40.22
C LYS A 414 20.09 30.01 -39.19
N LEU A 415 19.75 29.21 -38.17
CA LEU A 415 18.90 29.65 -37.06
C LEU A 415 19.61 30.65 -36.13
N PHE A 416 20.89 30.45 -35.85
CA PHE A 416 21.69 31.31 -34.97
C PHE A 416 22.59 32.29 -35.72
N SER A 417 22.63 32.23 -37.05
CA SER A 417 23.30 33.24 -37.87
C SER A 417 22.61 34.59 -37.67
N GLY A 418 23.29 35.71 -37.86
CA GLY A 418 22.66 37.05 -37.81
C GLY A 418 21.70 37.35 -38.98
N ALA A 419 21.39 36.35 -39.82
CA ALA A 419 20.56 36.53 -40.99
C ALA A 419 19.10 36.86 -40.62
N GLU A 420 18.46 37.72 -41.41
CA GLU A 420 17.03 37.97 -41.28
C GLU A 420 16.24 36.70 -41.64
N MET A 421 15.24 36.38 -40.82
CA MET A 421 14.37 35.21 -40.98
C MET A 421 12.95 35.58 -40.58
N SER A 422 11.97 35.05 -41.29
CA SER A 422 10.58 35.15 -40.88
C SER A 422 10.30 34.31 -39.62
N ARG A 423 9.25 34.67 -38.87
CA ARG A 423 8.82 33.93 -37.68
C ARG A 423 8.49 32.47 -37.98
N GLU A 424 7.90 32.21 -39.14
CA GLU A 424 7.51 30.86 -39.59
C GLU A 424 8.74 29.99 -39.85
N GLU A 425 9.79 30.54 -40.47
CA GLU A 425 11.05 29.83 -40.68
C GLU A 425 11.78 29.54 -39.38
N ILE A 426 11.74 30.47 -38.40
CA ILE A 426 12.31 30.26 -37.06
C ILE A 426 11.61 29.09 -36.37
N VAL A 427 10.26 29.08 -36.36
CA VAL A 427 9.47 28.00 -35.75
C VAL A 427 9.73 26.66 -36.44
N ALA A 428 9.76 26.63 -37.78
CA ALA A 428 10.01 25.41 -38.54
C ALA A 428 11.40 24.81 -38.23
N ARG A 429 12.43 25.67 -38.10
CA ARG A 429 13.79 25.22 -37.76
C ARG A 429 13.93 24.82 -36.30
N ALA A 430 13.33 25.56 -35.37
CA ALA A 430 13.30 25.18 -33.95
C ALA A 430 12.68 23.78 -33.77
N ARG A 431 11.52 23.53 -34.41
CA ARG A 431 10.88 22.20 -34.45
C ARG A 431 11.75 21.14 -35.12
N GLY A 432 12.44 21.50 -36.21
CA GLY A 432 13.38 20.60 -36.88
C GLY A 432 14.54 20.17 -35.98
N ILE A 433 15.05 21.07 -35.13
CA ILE A 433 16.08 20.76 -34.15
C ILE A 433 15.54 19.84 -33.07
N THR A 434 14.42 20.16 -32.42
CA THR A 434 13.84 19.32 -31.36
C THR A 434 13.45 17.92 -31.87
N ALA A 435 12.90 17.83 -33.08
CA ALA A 435 12.59 16.55 -33.72
C ALA A 435 13.85 15.70 -33.99
N ARG A 436 14.96 16.31 -34.45
CA ARG A 436 16.23 15.59 -34.63
C ARG A 436 16.84 15.12 -33.30
N LEU A 437 16.59 15.85 -32.21
CA LEU A 437 16.96 15.41 -30.86
C LEU A 437 16.03 14.30 -30.32
N GLY A 438 14.92 14.01 -31.01
CA GLY A 438 13.92 13.07 -30.55
C GLY A 438 13.24 13.53 -29.25
N ILE A 439 13.12 14.85 -29.08
CA ILE A 439 12.41 15.48 -27.97
C ILE A 439 10.99 15.79 -28.43
N HIS A 440 10.00 15.25 -27.73
CA HIS A 440 8.60 15.60 -27.90
C HIS A 440 8.05 16.19 -26.60
N GLU A 441 7.29 17.29 -26.69
CA GLU A 441 6.74 17.99 -25.52
C GLU A 441 5.80 17.09 -24.69
N ASP A 442 5.15 16.13 -25.34
CA ASP A 442 4.19 15.23 -24.71
C ASP A 442 4.83 14.00 -24.01
N ASP A 443 6.13 13.73 -24.22
CA ASP A 443 6.80 12.49 -23.76
C ASP A 443 6.64 12.25 -22.24
N PHE A 444 6.53 13.33 -21.46
CA PHE A 444 6.44 13.28 -20.00
C PHE A 444 5.14 13.84 -19.42
N SER A 445 4.18 14.23 -20.28
CA SER A 445 2.90 14.81 -19.87
C SER A 445 2.08 13.89 -18.97
N ARG A 446 2.21 12.57 -19.17
CA ARG A 446 1.45 11.51 -18.47
C ARG A 446 2.20 10.90 -17.28
N VAL A 447 3.39 11.39 -16.95
CA VAL A 447 4.21 10.85 -15.85
C VAL A 447 3.86 11.58 -14.56
N GLU A 448 2.96 10.99 -13.76
CA GLU A 448 2.39 11.66 -12.58
C GLU A 448 2.79 11.04 -11.24
N SER A 449 3.44 9.88 -11.23
CA SER A 449 3.83 9.17 -10.00
C SER A 449 5.25 9.49 -9.55
N ARG A 450 5.48 9.58 -8.24
CA ARG A 450 6.84 9.63 -7.67
C ARG A 450 7.54 8.29 -7.77
N PRO A 451 8.88 8.27 -7.95
CA PRO A 451 9.78 9.42 -8.00
C PRO A 451 9.83 10.14 -9.37
N PHE A 452 9.23 9.56 -10.41
CA PHE A 452 9.34 10.03 -11.79
C PHE A 452 8.75 11.41 -12.05
N TYR A 453 7.65 11.75 -11.36
CA TYR A 453 6.94 13.02 -11.55
C TYR A 453 7.85 14.24 -11.43
N ARG A 454 8.72 14.28 -10.42
CA ARG A 454 9.64 15.42 -10.23
C ARG A 454 10.67 15.53 -11.35
N SER A 455 11.20 14.40 -11.81
CA SER A 455 12.05 14.37 -13.01
C SER A 455 11.28 14.81 -14.26
N ALA A 456 10.02 14.41 -14.41
CA ALA A 456 9.17 14.80 -15.53
C ALA A 456 8.83 16.30 -15.51
N LEU A 457 8.58 16.88 -14.33
CA LEU A 457 8.36 18.31 -14.16
C LEU A 457 9.62 19.12 -14.53
N ALA A 458 10.78 18.75 -13.98
CA ALA A 458 12.05 19.38 -14.33
C ALA A 458 12.35 19.24 -15.83
N MET A 459 12.07 18.06 -16.41
CA MET A 459 12.23 17.81 -17.84
C MET A 459 11.38 18.74 -18.70
N ARG A 460 10.09 18.88 -18.38
CA ARG A 460 9.18 19.80 -19.09
C ARG A 460 9.68 21.25 -19.00
N GLY A 461 10.17 21.67 -17.83
CA GLY A 461 10.76 23.00 -17.66
C GLY A 461 11.98 23.21 -18.56
N GLU A 462 12.92 22.27 -18.61
CA GLU A 462 14.11 22.39 -19.46
C GLU A 462 13.78 22.26 -20.96
N MET A 463 12.76 21.46 -21.33
CA MET A 463 12.25 21.41 -22.70
C MET A 463 11.59 22.73 -23.13
N SER A 464 10.83 23.39 -22.24
CA SER A 464 10.27 24.72 -22.50
C SER A 464 11.38 25.75 -22.71
N LYS A 465 12.37 25.78 -21.82
CA LYS A 465 13.54 26.67 -21.94
C LYS A 465 14.29 26.44 -23.25
N LEU A 466 14.44 25.19 -23.68
CA LEU A 466 15.05 24.86 -24.97
C LEU A 466 14.20 25.43 -26.12
N SER A 467 12.89 25.21 -26.10
CA SER A 467 11.96 25.73 -27.11
C SER A 467 12.04 27.25 -27.21
N GLU A 468 11.94 27.95 -26.07
CA GLU A 468 12.04 29.40 -25.96
C GLU A 468 13.38 29.92 -26.47
N ALA A 469 14.50 29.29 -26.09
CA ALA A 469 15.83 29.68 -26.53
C ALA A 469 16.04 29.47 -28.04
N LEU A 470 15.47 28.42 -28.62
CA LEU A 470 15.50 28.20 -30.06
C LEU A 470 14.68 29.25 -30.82
N LEU A 471 13.52 29.65 -30.28
CA LEU A 471 12.66 30.68 -30.87
C LEU A 471 13.24 32.08 -30.75
N SER A 472 13.91 32.39 -29.63
CA SER A 472 14.62 33.65 -29.42
C SER A 472 15.99 33.70 -30.09
N ARG A 473 16.43 32.59 -30.70
CA ARG A 473 17.74 32.42 -31.34
C ARG A 473 18.90 32.62 -30.35
N ASP A 474 18.67 32.37 -29.05
CA ASP A 474 19.70 32.42 -28.03
C ASP A 474 20.43 31.07 -27.94
N ARG A 475 21.59 31.04 -28.58
CA ARG A 475 22.49 29.89 -28.63
C ARG A 475 22.97 29.45 -27.24
N ASN A 476 23.27 30.38 -26.34
CA ASN A 476 23.82 30.04 -25.03
C ASN A 476 22.73 29.44 -24.13
N SER A 477 21.55 30.05 -24.13
CA SER A 477 20.39 29.51 -23.41
C SER A 477 19.96 28.14 -23.96
N ALA A 478 20.01 27.92 -25.27
CA ALA A 478 19.70 26.62 -25.87
C ALA A 478 20.70 25.53 -25.43
N LYS A 479 22.00 25.84 -25.37
CA LYS A 479 23.01 24.92 -24.83
C LYS A 479 22.81 24.65 -23.34
N GLN A 480 22.49 25.67 -22.55
CA GLN A 480 22.24 25.52 -21.12
C GLN A 480 21.01 24.64 -20.85
N ALA A 481 19.93 24.82 -21.59
CA ALA A 481 18.72 23.99 -21.50
C ALA A 481 19.00 22.53 -21.90
N LEU A 482 19.79 22.30 -22.96
CA LEU A 482 20.19 20.95 -23.35
C LEU A 482 21.04 20.26 -22.28
N ASN A 483 21.97 20.99 -21.66
CA ASN A 483 22.72 20.49 -20.50
C ASN A 483 21.79 20.19 -19.32
N GLY A 484 20.78 21.03 -19.09
CA GLY A 484 19.72 20.80 -18.11
C GLY A 484 18.97 19.49 -18.36
N ILE A 485 18.51 19.24 -19.58
CA ILE A 485 17.85 17.99 -20.00
C ILE A 485 18.75 16.78 -19.70
N GLN A 486 20.03 16.81 -20.10
CA GLN A 486 20.96 15.71 -19.84
C GLN A 486 21.17 15.46 -18.34
N LEU A 487 21.24 16.53 -17.54
CA LEU A 487 21.40 16.44 -16.10
C LEU A 487 20.16 15.84 -15.44
N VAL A 488 18.96 16.24 -15.84
CA VAL A 488 17.70 15.64 -15.35
C VAL A 488 17.65 14.15 -15.68
N LEU A 489 18.04 13.75 -16.90
CA LEU A 489 18.12 12.34 -17.30
C LEU A 489 19.13 11.54 -16.47
N LYS A 490 20.29 12.13 -16.18
CA LYS A 490 21.32 11.52 -15.33
C LYS A 490 20.81 11.35 -13.91
N VAL A 491 20.20 12.38 -13.32
CA VAL A 491 19.61 12.31 -11.98
C VAL A 491 18.51 11.24 -11.93
N ASN A 492 17.63 11.19 -12.93
CA ASN A 492 16.59 10.15 -13.01
C ASN A 492 17.20 8.74 -13.09
N ALA A 493 18.23 8.54 -13.91
CA ALA A 493 18.92 7.25 -14.01
C ALA A 493 19.59 6.83 -12.70
N VAL A 494 20.14 7.79 -11.94
CA VAL A 494 20.69 7.55 -10.59
C VAL A 494 19.59 7.15 -9.62
N ILE A 495 18.46 7.85 -9.61
CA ILE A 495 17.29 7.51 -8.79
C ILE A 495 16.82 6.08 -9.08
N VAL A 496 16.60 5.75 -10.36
CA VAL A 496 16.18 4.39 -10.78
C VAL A 496 17.22 3.34 -10.36
N GLY A 497 18.52 3.64 -10.50
CA GLY A 497 19.59 2.74 -10.06
C GLY A 497 19.59 2.49 -8.55
N ILE A 498 19.36 3.52 -7.74
CA ILE A 498 19.21 3.39 -6.28
C ILE A 498 17.97 2.55 -5.94
N GLU A 499 16.85 2.79 -6.61
CA GLU A 499 15.61 2.03 -6.40
C GLU A 499 15.77 0.56 -6.76
N HIS A 500 16.43 0.22 -7.86
CA HIS A 500 16.76 -1.17 -8.20
C HIS A 500 17.70 -1.84 -7.19
N LEU A 501 18.66 -1.10 -6.62
CA LEU A 501 19.49 -1.61 -5.53
C LEU A 501 18.66 -1.88 -4.27
N LYS A 502 17.76 -0.95 -3.89
CA LYS A 502 16.83 -1.14 -2.76
C LYS A 502 15.91 -2.35 -2.97
N GLU A 503 15.38 -2.52 -4.17
CA GLU A 503 14.57 -3.68 -4.54
C GLU A 503 15.35 -4.99 -4.43
N ALA A 504 16.57 -5.04 -4.96
CA ALA A 504 17.43 -6.21 -4.88
C ALA A 504 17.84 -6.52 -3.43
N ALA A 505 18.14 -5.51 -2.61
CA ALA A 505 18.46 -5.66 -1.19
C ALA A 505 17.26 -6.13 -0.36
N ALA A 506 16.05 -5.69 -0.72
CA ALA A 506 14.81 -6.15 -0.11
C ALA A 506 14.57 -7.65 -0.37
N GLN A 507 15.28 -8.26 -1.32
CA GLN A 507 15.23 -9.70 -1.57
C GLN A 507 16.03 -10.55 -0.56
N GLY A 508 16.88 -9.94 0.25
CA GLY A 508 17.57 -10.62 1.33
C GLY A 508 18.51 -11.73 0.83
N GLN A 509 18.52 -12.86 1.53
CA GLN A 509 19.47 -13.97 1.31
C GLN A 509 19.32 -14.68 -0.06
N GLU A 510 18.24 -14.42 -0.79
CA GLU A 510 17.97 -15.03 -2.11
C GLU A 510 18.73 -14.36 -3.26
N VAL A 511 19.25 -13.14 -3.07
CA VAL A 511 19.97 -12.43 -4.14
C VAL A 511 21.47 -12.69 -4.07
N PRO A 512 22.08 -13.19 -5.17
CA PRO A 512 23.52 -13.31 -5.25
C PRO A 512 24.22 -11.96 -5.09
N ILE A 513 25.31 -11.91 -4.31
CA ILE A 513 26.15 -10.71 -4.14
C ILE A 513 26.63 -10.18 -5.50
N SER A 514 26.86 -11.06 -6.48
CA SER A 514 27.18 -10.69 -7.86
C SER A 514 26.15 -9.77 -8.49
N ARG A 515 24.84 -10.01 -8.29
CA ARG A 515 23.78 -9.15 -8.82
C ARG A 515 23.81 -7.76 -8.20
N LEU A 516 24.02 -7.66 -6.89
CA LEU A 516 24.16 -6.36 -6.20
C LEU A 516 25.39 -5.60 -6.70
N ARG A 517 26.51 -6.31 -6.92
CA ARG A 517 27.73 -5.75 -7.49
C ARG A 517 27.50 -5.25 -8.91
N ASP A 518 26.79 -6.00 -9.76
CA ASP A 518 26.54 -5.61 -11.15
C ASP A 518 25.61 -4.39 -11.24
N LEU A 519 24.60 -4.30 -10.36
CA LEU A 519 23.75 -3.11 -10.20
C LEU A 519 24.55 -1.90 -9.70
N ALA A 520 25.41 -2.10 -8.69
CA ALA A 520 26.28 -1.04 -8.18
C ALA A 520 27.28 -0.55 -9.24
N SER A 521 27.81 -1.46 -10.05
CA SER A 521 28.69 -1.14 -11.18
C SER A 521 27.95 -0.31 -12.23
N THR A 522 26.73 -0.72 -12.59
CA THR A 522 25.88 0.03 -13.53
C THR A 522 25.60 1.44 -13.01
N LEU A 523 25.28 1.59 -11.72
CA LEU A 523 25.08 2.90 -11.10
C LEU A 523 26.37 3.73 -11.09
N SER A 524 27.53 3.12 -10.84
CA SER A 524 28.83 3.80 -10.93
C SER A 524 29.08 4.30 -12.34
N THR A 525 28.81 3.50 -13.38
CA THR A 525 28.95 3.92 -14.78
C THR A 525 28.10 5.16 -15.07
N VAL A 526 26.83 5.16 -14.67
CA VAL A 526 25.95 6.33 -14.84
C VAL A 526 26.50 7.56 -14.11
N LEU A 527 27.07 7.40 -12.91
CA LEU A 527 27.66 8.50 -12.15
C LEU A 527 28.98 9.01 -12.78
N ASP A 528 29.77 8.10 -13.37
CA ASP A 528 31.06 8.36 -14.00
C ASP A 528 30.93 8.96 -15.42
N GLU A 529 29.81 8.77 -16.10
CA GLU A 529 29.53 9.36 -17.40
C GLU A 529 29.62 10.90 -17.34
N LYS A 530 30.49 11.46 -18.18
CA LYS A 530 30.65 12.92 -18.30
C LYS A 530 29.45 13.50 -19.03
N SER A 531 28.50 14.03 -18.27
CA SER A 531 27.35 14.78 -18.77
C SER A 531 27.73 16.25 -18.96
N TYR A 532 28.70 16.60 -19.81
CA TYR A 532 29.04 18.02 -20.03
C TYR A 532 29.49 18.35 -21.45
N TYR A 533 28.73 19.26 -22.07
CA TYR A 533 29.25 20.17 -23.10
C TYR A 533 29.81 21.44 -22.45
N ARG A 534 30.86 22.01 -23.06
CA ARG A 534 31.66 23.16 -22.58
C ARG A 534 30.85 24.46 -22.48
N VAL A 535 30.01 24.60 -21.46
CA VAL A 535 29.32 25.86 -21.09
C VAL A 535 29.41 26.02 -19.57
N SER A 536 29.52 27.26 -19.09
CA SER A 536 29.47 27.56 -17.65
C SER A 536 28.17 27.03 -17.06
N PRO A 537 28.23 26.11 -16.08
CA PRO A 537 27.04 25.54 -15.46
C PRO A 537 26.29 26.60 -14.65
N SER A 538 24.96 26.52 -14.60
CA SER A 538 24.16 27.33 -13.68
C SER A 538 24.36 26.90 -12.22
N GLU A 539 24.01 27.76 -11.25
CA GLU A 539 24.09 27.43 -9.81
C GLU A 539 23.39 26.11 -9.47
N LYS A 540 22.18 25.90 -10.03
CA LYS A 540 21.42 24.65 -9.92
C LYS A 540 22.19 23.44 -10.49
N GLN A 541 22.83 23.60 -11.64
CA GLN A 541 23.65 22.53 -12.24
C GLN A 541 24.88 22.21 -11.40
N MET A 542 25.52 23.21 -10.78
CA MET A 542 26.63 23.02 -9.86
C MET A 542 26.20 22.24 -8.61
N ALA A 543 25.08 22.64 -7.97
CA ALA A 543 24.55 21.96 -6.79
C ALA A 543 24.20 20.49 -7.07
N LEU A 544 23.56 20.19 -8.21
CA LEU A 544 23.29 18.80 -8.63
C LEU A 544 24.58 18.01 -8.89
N THR A 545 25.59 18.63 -9.48
CA THR A 545 26.88 17.99 -9.75
C THR A 545 27.58 17.59 -8.46
N GLU A 546 27.57 18.48 -7.48
CA GLU A 546 28.14 18.24 -6.15
C GLU A 546 27.39 17.11 -5.41
N ALA A 547 26.06 17.16 -5.40
CA ALA A 547 25.23 16.12 -4.80
C ALA A 547 25.48 14.74 -5.45
N LEU A 548 25.61 14.69 -6.78
CA LEU A 548 25.96 13.47 -7.51
C LEU A 548 27.38 12.97 -7.19
N ALA A 549 28.33 13.87 -6.93
CA ALA A 549 29.69 13.50 -6.50
C ALA A 549 29.70 12.87 -5.10
N GLY A 550 28.85 13.37 -4.20
CA GLY A 550 28.60 12.75 -2.89
C GLY A 550 28.11 11.31 -3.02
N ILE A 551 27.05 11.10 -3.82
CA ILE A 551 26.48 9.76 -4.09
C ILE A 551 27.51 8.86 -4.75
N ARG A 552 28.28 9.36 -5.72
CA ARG A 552 29.37 8.61 -6.38
C ARG A 552 30.39 8.07 -5.39
N THR A 553 30.79 8.89 -4.41
CA THR A 553 31.73 8.47 -3.37
C THR A 553 31.15 7.33 -2.53
N GLN A 554 29.88 7.43 -2.17
CA GLN A 554 29.16 6.42 -1.39
C GLN A 554 29.00 5.11 -2.19
N VAL A 555 28.55 5.17 -3.45
CA VAL A 555 28.39 4.00 -4.33
C VAL A 555 29.72 3.29 -4.57
N LYS A 556 30.84 4.02 -4.73
CA LYS A 556 32.16 3.42 -4.87
C LYS A 556 32.60 2.67 -3.61
N ARG A 557 32.36 3.23 -2.42
CA ARG A 557 32.62 2.54 -1.15
C ARG A 557 31.81 1.25 -1.05
N MET A 558 30.54 1.31 -1.43
CA MET A 558 29.64 0.15 -1.46
C MET A 558 30.12 -0.93 -2.43
N ALA A 559 30.46 -0.56 -3.67
CA ALA A 559 30.96 -1.50 -4.67
C ALA A 559 32.25 -2.21 -4.21
N LYS A 560 33.17 -1.46 -3.58
CA LYS A 560 34.39 -2.04 -2.99
C LYS A 560 34.06 -3.05 -1.89
N ALA A 561 33.15 -2.70 -0.98
CA ALA A 561 32.71 -3.60 0.08
C ALA A 561 32.09 -4.89 -0.48
N LEU A 562 31.20 -4.79 -1.49
CA LEU A 562 30.59 -5.97 -2.15
C LEU A 562 31.62 -6.89 -2.80
N VAL A 563 32.69 -6.35 -3.38
CA VAL A 563 33.80 -7.14 -3.95
C VAL A 563 34.59 -7.87 -2.87
N GLU A 564 34.86 -7.22 -1.73
CA GLU A 564 35.52 -7.85 -0.58
C GLU A 564 34.65 -8.97 0.01
N TYR A 565 33.33 -8.76 0.10
CA TYR A 565 32.39 -9.78 0.57
C TYR A 565 32.28 -10.98 -0.36
N ALA A 566 32.32 -10.77 -1.68
CA ALA A 566 32.30 -11.87 -2.65
C ALA A 566 33.52 -12.81 -2.52
N LYS A 567 34.62 -12.35 -1.92
CA LYS A 567 35.86 -13.13 -1.73
C LYS A 567 35.91 -13.89 -0.41
N THR A 568 34.99 -13.65 0.53
CA THR A 568 35.04 -14.23 1.88
C THR A 568 33.93 -15.25 2.10
N SER A 569 34.28 -16.44 2.60
CA SER A 569 33.32 -17.43 3.08
C SER A 569 32.73 -16.97 4.42
N LEU A 570 31.68 -16.15 4.36
CA LEU A 570 31.06 -15.56 5.55
C LEU A 570 30.09 -16.56 6.23
N SER A 571 30.09 -16.59 7.56
CA SER A 571 29.07 -17.26 8.38
C SER A 571 27.69 -16.63 8.17
N VAL A 572 26.63 -17.38 8.50
CA VAL A 572 25.23 -16.91 8.35
C VAL A 572 24.99 -15.61 9.13
N GLN A 573 25.41 -15.56 10.39
CA GLN A 573 25.24 -14.40 11.27
C GLN A 573 25.94 -13.14 10.73
N ARG A 574 27.15 -13.30 10.16
CA ARG A 574 27.90 -12.17 9.59
C ARG A 574 27.28 -11.66 8.28
N ARG A 575 26.63 -12.54 7.50
CA ARG A 575 25.85 -12.11 6.31
C ARG A 575 24.62 -11.32 6.70
N GLU A 576 23.96 -11.66 7.81
CA GLU A 576 22.79 -10.93 8.31
C GLU A 576 23.17 -9.52 8.79
N GLU A 577 24.21 -9.38 9.60
CA GLU A 577 24.73 -8.06 10.02
C GLU A 577 25.09 -7.17 8.84
N LEU A 578 25.72 -7.75 7.81
CA LEU A 578 26.08 -7.04 6.59
C LEU A 578 24.86 -6.62 5.78
N ASN A 579 23.87 -7.49 5.64
CA ASN A 579 22.61 -7.14 4.97
C ASN A 579 21.88 -6.01 5.72
N THR A 580 21.92 -6.00 7.05
CA THR A 580 21.34 -4.90 7.86
C THR A 580 22.08 -3.59 7.59
N ARG A 581 23.41 -3.57 7.70
CA ARG A 581 24.23 -2.37 7.41
C ARG A 581 24.07 -1.89 5.97
N PHE A 582 23.94 -2.83 5.03
CA PHE A 582 23.72 -2.52 3.62
C PHE A 582 22.35 -1.87 3.39
N LYS A 583 21.29 -2.37 4.06
CA LYS A 583 19.97 -1.74 4.02
C LYS A 583 19.99 -0.34 4.64
N GLU A 584 20.59 -0.18 5.81
CA GLU A 584 20.76 1.13 6.47
C GLU A 584 21.50 2.12 5.55
N PHE A 585 22.54 1.66 4.86
CA PHE A 585 23.26 2.47 3.89
C PHE A 585 22.39 2.86 2.68
N LEU A 586 21.62 1.92 2.11
CA LEU A 586 20.71 2.20 1.00
C LEU A 586 19.55 3.12 1.40
N ASP A 587 19.07 3.01 2.63
CA ASP A 587 18.07 3.91 3.20
C ASP A 587 18.66 5.31 3.43
N GLY A 588 19.94 5.40 3.78
CA GLY A 588 20.71 6.64 3.84
C GLY A 588 20.99 7.30 2.49
N LEU A 589 20.91 6.56 1.38
CA LEU A 589 20.92 7.09 0.01
C LEU A 589 19.56 7.70 -0.35
N ASN A 590 19.09 8.66 0.46
CA ASN A 590 17.87 9.39 0.16
C ASN A 590 18.14 10.41 -0.97
N TYR A 591 17.52 10.18 -2.12
CA TYR A 591 17.60 11.08 -3.28
C TYR A 591 16.56 12.20 -3.26
N ASP A 592 15.78 12.35 -2.18
CA ASP A 592 14.88 13.50 -2.00
C ASP A 592 15.63 14.82 -2.14
N HIS A 593 16.87 14.90 -1.65
CA HIS A 593 17.71 16.07 -1.83
C HIS A 593 17.98 16.38 -3.31
N LEU A 594 18.26 15.35 -4.14
CA LEU A 594 18.41 15.53 -5.59
C LEU A 594 17.10 16.02 -6.23
N GLN A 595 15.97 15.48 -5.79
CA GLN A 595 14.66 15.89 -6.28
C GLN A 595 14.28 17.32 -5.89
N THR A 596 14.66 17.75 -4.69
CA THR A 596 14.47 19.13 -4.22
C THR A 596 15.28 20.10 -5.08
N ILE A 597 16.57 19.80 -5.31
CA ILE A 597 17.41 20.63 -6.20
C ILE A 597 16.86 20.63 -7.63
N LEU A 598 16.30 19.52 -8.11
CA LEU A 598 15.67 19.47 -9.44
C LEU A 598 14.45 20.39 -9.57
N CYS A 599 13.74 20.68 -8.47
CA CYS A 599 12.49 21.44 -8.48
C CYS A 599 12.67 22.91 -8.03
N SER A 600 13.75 23.26 -7.34
CA SER A 600 14.21 24.65 -7.12
C SER A 600 14.71 25.26 -8.42
#